data_AF-Q8P3M0-F1
#
_entry.id   AF-Q8P3M0-F1
#
_cell.length_a   1.000
_cell.length_b   1.000
_cell.length_c   1.000
_cell.angle_alpha   90.00
_cell.angle_beta   90.00
_cell.angle_gamma   90.00
#
_symmetry.space_group_name_H-M   'P 1'
#
loop_
_entity.id
_entity.type
_entity.pdbx_description
1 polymer ?
#
loop_
_entity_poly.entity_id
_entity_poly.type
_entity_poly.pdbx_seq_one_letter_code
_entity_poly.pdbx_strand_id
1 'polypeptide(L)'
;MQSNNSCASSSTTAVPITLEWTMRFDPSRAAALLCALLTPIGAAAGAETNVPAASVPFVPIETVVSGDCWGQWPQDVLAAVSRCKPAEGNRLALQVRDDARGPARVGMDATPCTGARCAGLLQVLQLAPTQRLLLRVPPAQLDNVLAALDQAQARARVTIEPLVAPVPAPTAPLTLAPGVRYWRQAIGGAQPVMLHIAQIDLTTPGLQLVGTPGDRSDGGEFRATPTTAFVRDGALTLAINADYFLPFDGGHLLDKPFVPAAGQGVTAEGLAIEAGRTDSAAATSDPRVNAALCVSQRDAVRIVRGSCPAGSRLGVGAGPLLLLDGKRQPREASRAAYYDGPEPRSAVGLDRSGHTLWMVVADGRQPGYSAGMTLDALTAVFEQLGAHAAINLDGGGSSTLAARVDGDVRALNRPIHTGIPGRERPVANQLGVRIAPAD
;
A
#
# COMPACT_ATOMS: atom_id res chain seq x y z
N MET A 1 -39.43 52.66 -0.34
CA MET A 1 -38.45 53.34 -1.21
C MET A 1 -37.15 53.53 -0.42
N GLN A 2 -36.07 53.85 -1.13
CA GLN A 2 -34.75 54.33 -0.67
C GLN A 2 -34.69 55.04 0.70
N SER A 3 -33.58 55.11 1.47
CA SER A 3 -32.31 54.38 1.64
C SER A 3 -31.29 55.38 2.24
N ASN A 4 -30.63 54.99 3.34
CA ASN A 4 -29.26 55.32 3.79
C ASN A 4 -28.67 56.76 3.69
N ASN A 5 -28.00 57.20 4.76
CA ASN A 5 -26.52 57.19 4.83
C ASN A 5 -25.96 57.57 6.22
N SER A 6 -24.68 57.28 6.47
CA SER A 6 -23.94 57.56 7.72
C SER A 6 -22.42 57.65 7.51
N CYS A 7 -21.71 58.46 8.34
CA CYS A 7 -20.24 58.70 8.42
C CYS A 7 -19.96 59.69 9.60
N ALA A 8 -18.75 59.94 10.14
CA ALA A 8 -17.45 59.23 10.16
C ALA A 8 -16.43 59.94 11.09
N SER A 9 -15.40 59.21 11.56
CA SER A 9 -14.12 59.70 12.17
C SER A 9 -14.22 60.31 13.60
N SER A 10 -13.15 60.45 14.42
CA SER A 10 -11.72 60.69 14.10
C SER A 10 -10.68 60.19 15.15
N SER A 11 -9.40 60.56 14.91
CA SER A 11 -8.09 60.19 15.50
C SER A 11 -7.86 60.56 17.00
N THR A 12 -6.73 60.36 17.71
CA THR A 12 -5.25 60.39 17.43
C THR A 12 -4.52 59.70 18.64
N THR A 13 -3.20 59.45 18.87
CA THR A 13 -1.83 59.83 18.36
C THR A 13 -0.79 58.72 18.73
N ALA A 14 0.54 58.93 18.64
CA ALA A 14 1.60 57.95 18.96
C ALA A 14 2.92 58.59 19.52
N VAL A 15 3.79 57.79 20.19
CA VAL A 15 5.30 57.85 20.30
C VAL A 15 5.80 56.86 21.40
N PRO A 16 7.00 56.23 21.32
CA PRO A 16 7.35 55.03 22.13
C PRO A 16 8.45 55.22 23.21
N ILE A 17 8.69 54.15 24.00
CA ILE A 17 9.83 53.99 24.93
C ILE A 17 10.45 52.59 24.74
N THR A 18 11.78 52.49 24.77
CA THR A 18 12.55 51.24 24.76
C THR A 18 13.12 50.90 26.15
N LEU A 19 13.27 49.61 26.45
CA LEU A 19 14.08 49.12 27.59
C LEU A 19 14.43 47.64 27.38
N GLU A 20 15.72 47.31 27.37
CA GLU A 20 16.21 45.92 27.37
C GLU A 20 16.21 45.34 28.78
N TRP A 21 15.90 44.06 28.94
CA TRP A 21 16.31 43.27 30.10
C TRP A 21 16.66 41.83 29.70
N THR A 22 17.86 41.39 30.08
CA THR A 22 18.33 40.01 29.91
C THR A 22 18.28 39.24 31.24
N MET A 23 17.62 38.09 31.25
CA MET A 23 17.78 37.03 32.27
C MET A 23 17.47 35.68 31.60
N ARG A 24 18.48 34.86 31.34
CA ARG A 24 19.09 33.84 32.22
C ARG A 24 18.19 32.60 32.41
N PHE A 25 18.68 31.47 31.91
CA PHE A 25 18.13 30.14 32.18
C PHE A 25 18.33 29.75 33.66
N ASP A 26 17.32 29.11 34.24
CA ASP A 26 17.42 28.38 35.51
C ASP A 26 17.16 26.88 35.24
N PRO A 27 18.14 25.99 35.44
CA PRO A 27 18.00 24.56 35.17
C PRO A 27 17.28 23.78 36.29
N SER A 28 16.87 24.40 37.39
CA SER A 28 16.42 23.72 38.62
C SER A 28 14.98 23.18 38.64
N ARG A 29 14.23 23.26 37.52
CA ARG A 29 12.81 22.85 37.45
C ARG A 29 12.50 21.58 36.65
N ALA A 30 13.50 20.74 36.38
CA ALA A 30 13.35 19.47 35.65
C ALA A 30 13.34 18.21 36.56
N ALA A 31 12.61 18.24 37.68
CA ALA A 31 12.68 17.18 38.70
C ALA A 31 11.34 16.84 39.40
N ALA A 32 10.20 16.88 38.69
CA ALA A 32 8.89 16.66 39.31
C ALA A 32 7.80 16.06 38.38
N LEU A 33 8.04 14.90 37.75
CA LEU A 33 6.96 13.98 37.34
C LEU A 33 7.46 12.56 36.97
N LEU A 34 8.23 11.88 37.84
CA LEU A 34 8.77 10.55 37.53
C LEU A 34 8.82 9.59 38.74
N CYS A 35 7.66 9.30 39.34
CA CYS A 35 7.50 8.27 40.37
C CYS A 35 6.06 7.72 40.37
N ALA A 36 5.75 6.78 39.48
CA ALA A 36 4.44 6.12 39.39
C ALA A 36 4.50 4.73 38.70
N LEU A 37 5.43 3.87 39.13
CA LEU A 37 5.49 2.46 38.73
C LEU A 37 5.82 1.57 39.94
N LEU A 38 5.30 0.34 39.90
CA LEU A 38 5.55 -0.79 40.83
C LEU A 38 4.91 -0.71 42.24
N THR A 39 3.78 -1.42 42.40
CA THR A 39 3.65 -2.51 43.38
C THR A 39 2.61 -3.54 42.88
N PRO A 40 2.71 -4.83 43.25
CA PRO A 40 1.88 -5.90 42.68
C PRO A 40 0.69 -6.31 43.58
N ILE A 41 -0.36 -6.87 42.98
CA ILE A 41 -1.39 -7.66 43.67
C ILE A 41 -1.61 -8.98 42.89
N GLY A 42 -1.78 -10.08 43.63
CA GLY A 42 -1.81 -11.44 43.10
C GLY A 42 -3.17 -11.93 42.57
N ALA A 43 -3.23 -13.22 42.27
CA ALA A 43 -4.35 -13.85 41.56
C ALA A 43 -5.67 -13.90 42.34
N ALA A 44 -6.76 -13.63 41.62
CA ALA A 44 -8.09 -14.13 41.90
C ALA A 44 -8.66 -14.70 40.59
N ALA A 45 -9.32 -15.87 40.64
CA ALA A 45 -9.76 -16.59 39.45
C ALA A 45 -11.26 -16.39 39.19
N GLY A 46 -11.64 -16.41 37.90
CA GLY A 46 -13.00 -16.71 37.44
C GLY A 46 -13.93 -15.53 37.18
N ALA A 47 -13.99 -15.08 35.91
CA ALA A 47 -15.22 -14.65 35.21
C ALA A 47 -14.90 -14.22 33.76
N GLU A 48 -14.57 -15.16 32.86
CA GLU A 48 -14.52 -14.84 31.43
C GLU A 48 -15.93 -14.70 30.85
N THR A 49 -16.47 -13.48 30.85
CA THR A 49 -17.62 -13.14 29.99
C THR A 49 -17.15 -12.95 28.55
N ASN A 50 -16.82 -14.06 27.89
CA ASN A 50 -16.52 -14.10 26.46
C ASN A 50 -17.74 -13.55 25.69
N VAL A 51 -17.59 -12.34 25.13
CA VAL A 51 -18.44 -11.85 24.04
C VAL A 51 -17.70 -12.17 22.76
N PRO A 52 -18.11 -13.18 21.97
CA PRO A 52 -17.45 -13.49 20.73
C PRO A 52 -17.60 -12.29 19.78
N ALA A 53 -16.49 -11.82 19.20
CA ALA A 53 -16.58 -11.06 17.97
C ALA A 53 -17.31 -11.94 16.96
N ALA A 54 -18.45 -11.48 16.44
CA ALA A 54 -19.30 -12.26 15.56
C ALA A 54 -18.63 -12.47 14.20
N SER A 55 -17.74 -13.46 14.13
CA SER A 55 -17.23 -13.98 12.87
C SER A 55 -18.41 -14.44 12.04
N VAL A 56 -18.66 -13.78 10.91
CA VAL A 56 -19.55 -14.32 9.86
C VAL A 56 -19.01 -15.73 9.56
N PRO A 57 -19.80 -16.80 9.77
CA PRO A 57 -19.26 -18.14 9.74
C PRO A 57 -18.69 -18.44 8.37
N PHE A 58 -17.46 -18.99 8.35
CA PHE A 58 -16.87 -19.54 7.15
C PHE A 58 -17.82 -20.62 6.60
N VAL A 59 -18.39 -20.37 5.43
CA VAL A 59 -19.22 -21.33 4.71
C VAL A 59 -18.26 -22.26 3.95
N PRO A 60 -18.06 -23.53 4.38
CA PRO A 60 -17.24 -24.46 3.61
C PRO A 60 -17.83 -24.68 2.23
N ILE A 61 -16.97 -25.02 1.26
CA ILE A 61 -17.37 -25.26 -0.15
C ILE A 61 -18.53 -26.27 -0.26
N GLU A 62 -18.57 -27.25 0.64
CA GLU A 62 -19.60 -28.28 0.77
C GLU A 62 -21.02 -27.73 0.98
N THR A 63 -21.20 -26.60 1.69
CA THR A 63 -22.54 -26.01 1.93
C THR A 63 -23.03 -25.11 0.79
N VAL A 64 -22.24 -24.89 -0.26
CA VAL A 64 -22.68 -24.24 -1.51
C VAL A 64 -22.94 -25.26 -2.63
N VAL A 65 -22.23 -26.39 -2.62
CA VAL A 65 -22.37 -27.47 -3.61
C VAL A 65 -23.32 -28.56 -3.08
N SER A 66 -24.62 -28.26 -3.13
CA SER A 66 -25.64 -29.32 -3.13
C SER A 66 -25.64 -30.01 -4.50
N GLY A 67 -25.56 -31.34 -4.50
CA GLY A 67 -25.30 -32.15 -5.69
C GLY A 67 -23.97 -32.90 -5.59
N ASP A 68 -24.00 -34.17 -5.94
CA ASP A 68 -22.92 -35.17 -5.79
C ASP A 68 -21.72 -34.99 -6.73
N CYS A 69 -21.63 -33.88 -7.46
CA CYS A 69 -20.70 -33.71 -8.58
C CYS A 69 -19.21 -33.78 -8.19
N TRP A 70 -18.82 -33.27 -7.02
CA TRP A 70 -17.45 -33.47 -6.50
C TRP A 70 -17.22 -34.87 -5.92
N GLY A 71 -18.27 -35.64 -5.64
CA GLY A 71 -18.17 -37.08 -5.35
C GLY A 71 -18.05 -37.94 -6.61
N GLN A 72 -18.69 -37.55 -7.71
CA GLN A 72 -18.58 -38.23 -9.02
C GLN A 72 -17.27 -37.92 -9.75
N TRP A 73 -16.77 -36.67 -9.66
CA TRP A 73 -15.53 -36.23 -10.32
C TRP A 73 -14.55 -35.54 -9.35
N PRO A 74 -14.09 -36.22 -8.29
CA PRO A 74 -13.31 -35.62 -7.21
C PRO A 74 -11.93 -35.11 -7.62
N GLN A 75 -11.44 -35.36 -8.84
CA GLN A 75 -10.11 -34.97 -9.30
C GLN A 75 -10.09 -34.43 -10.74
N ASP A 76 -11.26 -34.21 -11.37
CA ASP A 76 -11.37 -33.74 -12.75
C ASP A 76 -12.33 -32.55 -12.84
N VAL A 77 -11.75 -31.35 -12.90
CA VAL A 77 -12.48 -30.08 -13.01
C VAL A 77 -13.28 -29.99 -14.30
N LEU A 78 -12.77 -30.55 -15.41
CA LEU A 78 -13.44 -30.45 -16.71
C LEU A 78 -14.63 -31.41 -16.78
N ALA A 79 -14.50 -32.64 -16.27
CA ALA A 79 -15.62 -33.55 -16.14
C ALA A 79 -16.66 -33.02 -15.14
N ALA A 80 -16.24 -32.50 -13.98
CA ALA A 80 -17.15 -31.88 -13.01
C ALA A 80 -17.93 -30.71 -13.64
N VAL A 81 -17.25 -29.78 -14.31
CA VAL A 81 -17.87 -28.61 -14.96
C VAL A 81 -18.82 -28.99 -16.09
N SER A 82 -18.50 -30.00 -16.91
CA SER A 82 -19.25 -30.34 -18.13
C SER A 82 -20.28 -31.45 -17.99
N ARG A 83 -20.20 -32.27 -16.93
CA ARG A 83 -21.06 -33.47 -16.75
C ARG A 83 -21.94 -33.40 -15.50
N CYS A 84 -21.61 -32.53 -14.54
CA CYS A 84 -22.53 -32.20 -13.45
C CYS A 84 -23.84 -31.66 -14.02
N LYS A 85 -24.96 -32.31 -13.70
CA LYS A 85 -26.27 -31.76 -14.03
C LYS A 85 -26.54 -30.56 -13.13
N PRO A 86 -26.96 -29.39 -13.67
CA PRO A 86 -27.38 -28.27 -12.83
C PRO A 86 -28.61 -28.68 -12.00
N ALA A 87 -28.42 -28.89 -10.70
CA ALA A 87 -29.51 -28.94 -9.74
C ALA A 87 -30.06 -27.50 -9.56
N GLU A 88 -31.38 -27.36 -9.43
CA GLU A 88 -32.02 -26.04 -9.42
C GLU A 88 -31.49 -25.15 -8.28
N GLY A 89 -31.11 -23.92 -8.62
CA GLY A 89 -30.52 -22.95 -7.69
C GLY A 89 -29.01 -23.09 -7.44
N ASN A 90 -28.46 -24.30 -7.49
CA ASN A 90 -27.10 -24.61 -7.05
C ASN A 90 -25.99 -24.02 -7.94
N ARG A 91 -24.77 -23.93 -7.39
CA ARG A 91 -23.58 -23.38 -8.05
C ARG A 91 -22.42 -24.34 -7.88
N LEU A 92 -21.62 -24.55 -8.92
CA LEU A 92 -20.36 -25.27 -8.77
C LEU A 92 -19.32 -24.28 -8.21
N ALA A 93 -18.85 -24.55 -7.00
CA ALA A 93 -17.81 -23.77 -6.35
C ALA A 93 -16.42 -24.23 -6.81
N LEU A 94 -15.57 -23.26 -7.17
CA LEU A 94 -14.20 -23.44 -7.65
C LEU A 94 -13.28 -22.42 -6.96
N GLN A 95 -12.04 -22.81 -6.68
CA GLN A 95 -11.02 -21.92 -6.15
C GLN A 95 -10.05 -21.52 -7.27
N VAL A 96 -9.88 -20.21 -7.48
CA VAL A 96 -8.88 -19.66 -8.40
C VAL A 96 -7.50 -19.76 -7.77
N ARG A 97 -6.50 -20.09 -8.57
CA ARG A 97 -5.09 -20.18 -8.13
C ARG A 97 -4.45 -18.80 -8.11
N ASP A 98 -3.56 -18.58 -7.16
CA ASP A 98 -2.77 -17.36 -7.09
C ASP A 98 -1.48 -17.51 -7.93
N ASP A 99 -1.63 -17.76 -9.23
CA ASP A 99 -0.51 -17.83 -10.18
C ASP A 99 -0.18 -16.42 -10.73
N ALA A 100 0.68 -15.70 -10.01
CA ALA A 100 0.95 -14.26 -10.16
C ALA A 100 1.47 -13.76 -11.53
N ARG A 101 1.62 -14.65 -12.53
CA ARG A 101 1.70 -14.35 -13.96
C ARG A 101 1.05 -15.50 -14.75
N GLY A 102 -0.24 -15.41 -15.04
CA GLY A 102 -0.96 -16.38 -15.87
C GLY A 102 -2.43 -16.01 -16.13
N PRO A 103 -3.09 -16.62 -17.12
CA PRO A 103 -4.54 -16.59 -17.23
C PRO A 103 -5.14 -17.40 -16.08
N ALA A 104 -6.10 -16.81 -15.35
CA ALA A 104 -6.62 -17.37 -14.10
C ALA A 104 -7.00 -18.87 -14.24
N ARG A 105 -6.43 -19.72 -13.37
CA ARG A 105 -6.69 -21.17 -13.33
C ARG A 105 -7.59 -21.53 -12.15
N VAL A 106 -8.40 -22.57 -12.30
CA VAL A 106 -9.40 -23.02 -11.30
C VAL A 106 -9.23 -24.50 -10.94
N GLY A 107 -9.37 -24.80 -9.65
CA GLY A 107 -9.46 -26.15 -9.08
C GLY A 107 -10.66 -26.28 -8.13
N MET A 108 -10.90 -27.48 -7.59
CA MET A 108 -11.97 -27.69 -6.59
C MET A 108 -11.64 -27.07 -5.23
N ASP A 109 -10.34 -26.96 -4.90
CA ASP A 109 -9.83 -26.69 -3.56
C ASP A 109 -8.46 -25.95 -3.59
N ALA A 110 -7.84 -25.83 -2.43
CA ALA A 110 -6.54 -25.21 -2.24
C ALA A 110 -5.34 -26.12 -2.62
N THR A 111 -5.54 -27.42 -2.89
CA THR A 111 -4.46 -28.39 -3.16
C THR A 111 -3.66 -28.01 -4.42
N PRO A 112 -2.35 -28.30 -4.54
CA PRO A 112 -1.55 -27.97 -5.71
C PRO A 112 -2.17 -28.43 -7.04
N CYS A 113 -2.12 -27.54 -8.04
CA CYS A 113 -3.05 -27.54 -9.16
C CYS A 113 -2.47 -28.26 -10.40
N THR A 114 -2.38 -29.59 -10.30
CA THR A 114 -1.76 -30.48 -11.31
C THR A 114 -2.78 -31.37 -12.03
N GLY A 115 -2.50 -31.69 -13.29
CA GLY A 115 -3.35 -32.57 -14.11
C GLY A 115 -4.81 -32.11 -14.19
N ALA A 116 -5.74 -33.08 -14.13
CA ALA A 116 -7.17 -32.83 -14.23
C ALA A 116 -7.76 -32.04 -13.04
N ARG A 117 -7.04 -31.88 -11.91
CA ARG A 117 -7.46 -31.02 -10.79
C ARG A 117 -7.46 -29.53 -11.13
N CYS A 118 -7.02 -29.14 -12.33
CA CYS A 118 -6.75 -27.75 -12.65
C CYS A 118 -7.00 -27.37 -14.12
N ALA A 119 -7.99 -26.51 -14.35
CA ALA A 119 -8.34 -26.02 -15.69
C ALA A 119 -8.11 -24.50 -15.84
N GLY A 120 -7.99 -24.02 -17.07
CA GLY A 120 -8.03 -22.57 -17.34
C GLY A 120 -9.46 -22.04 -17.19
N LEU A 121 -9.65 -20.88 -16.54
CA LEU A 121 -10.99 -20.35 -16.30
C LEU A 121 -11.77 -20.11 -17.59
N LEU A 122 -11.15 -19.52 -18.62
CA LEU A 122 -11.79 -19.31 -19.92
C LEU A 122 -12.30 -20.62 -20.55
N GLN A 123 -11.52 -21.71 -20.44
CA GLN A 123 -11.89 -23.04 -20.92
C GLN A 123 -13.09 -23.61 -20.14
N VAL A 124 -13.11 -23.45 -18.81
CA VAL A 124 -14.23 -23.83 -17.94
C VAL A 124 -15.50 -23.06 -18.29
N LEU A 125 -15.40 -21.75 -18.54
CA LEU A 125 -16.52 -20.91 -18.93
C LEU A 125 -17.08 -21.30 -20.30
N GLN A 126 -16.22 -21.63 -21.27
CA GLN A 126 -16.61 -22.07 -22.61
C GLN A 126 -17.26 -23.47 -22.63
N LEU A 127 -16.72 -24.44 -21.86
CA LEU A 127 -17.21 -25.82 -21.86
C LEU A 127 -18.56 -26.01 -21.19
N ALA A 128 -18.93 -25.13 -20.26
CA ALA A 128 -20.24 -25.14 -19.60
C ALA A 128 -20.88 -23.74 -19.66
N PRO A 129 -21.47 -23.34 -20.80
CA PRO A 129 -21.96 -21.97 -21.03
C PRO A 129 -23.17 -21.60 -20.15
N THR A 130 -23.93 -22.59 -19.66
CA THR A 130 -25.12 -22.39 -18.81
C THR A 130 -24.85 -22.59 -17.32
N GLN A 131 -23.72 -23.21 -16.94
CA GLN A 131 -23.44 -23.55 -15.55
C GLN A 131 -23.20 -22.29 -14.71
N ARG A 132 -23.84 -22.24 -13.53
CA ARG A 132 -23.61 -21.18 -12.53
C ARG A 132 -22.40 -21.54 -11.67
N LEU A 133 -21.49 -20.59 -11.49
CA LEU A 133 -20.24 -20.80 -10.74
C LEU A 133 -20.16 -19.87 -9.53
N LEU A 134 -19.50 -20.36 -8.48
CA LEU A 134 -18.92 -19.52 -7.42
C LEU A 134 -17.40 -19.63 -7.54
N LEU A 135 -16.73 -18.51 -7.82
CA LEU A 135 -15.27 -18.45 -7.84
C LEU A 135 -14.76 -17.84 -6.53
N ARG A 136 -13.92 -18.57 -5.81
CA ARG A 136 -13.16 -18.05 -4.66
C ARG A 136 -11.84 -17.50 -5.19
N VAL A 137 -11.67 -16.18 -5.20
CA VAL A 137 -10.65 -15.48 -6.01
C VAL A 137 -9.62 -14.79 -5.12
N PRO A 138 -8.32 -15.16 -5.17
CA PRO A 138 -7.26 -14.38 -4.55
C PRO A 138 -7.30 -12.92 -5.06
N PRO A 139 -7.23 -11.90 -4.20
CA PRO A 139 -7.39 -10.50 -4.62
C PRO A 139 -6.46 -10.05 -5.76
N ALA A 140 -5.26 -10.61 -5.86
CA ALA A 140 -4.30 -10.37 -6.95
C ALA A 140 -4.76 -10.92 -8.32
N GLN A 141 -5.73 -11.82 -8.35
CA GLN A 141 -6.25 -12.47 -9.56
C GLN A 141 -7.60 -11.89 -10.02
N LEU A 142 -8.16 -10.91 -9.29
CA LEU A 142 -9.47 -10.34 -9.62
C LEU A 142 -9.53 -9.80 -11.05
N ASP A 143 -8.48 -9.11 -11.52
CA ASP A 143 -8.46 -8.53 -12.87
C ASP A 143 -8.37 -9.62 -13.96
N ASN A 144 -7.54 -10.64 -13.75
CA ASN A 144 -7.44 -11.80 -14.65
C ASN A 144 -8.75 -12.58 -14.75
N VAL A 145 -9.47 -12.72 -13.62
CA VAL A 145 -10.79 -13.36 -13.56
C VAL A 145 -11.85 -12.51 -14.25
N LEU A 146 -11.89 -11.19 -13.99
CA LEU A 146 -12.86 -10.29 -14.62
C LEU A 146 -12.66 -10.24 -16.14
N ALA A 147 -11.42 -10.15 -16.62
CA ALA A 147 -11.11 -10.18 -18.06
C ALA A 147 -11.55 -11.50 -18.72
N ALA A 148 -11.32 -12.65 -18.06
CA ALA A 148 -11.81 -13.95 -18.55
C ALA A 148 -13.35 -14.05 -18.56
N LEU A 149 -14.03 -13.42 -17.59
CA LEU A 149 -15.49 -13.34 -17.54
C LEU A 149 -16.08 -12.42 -18.61
N ASP A 150 -15.40 -11.33 -18.96
CA ASP A 150 -15.80 -10.45 -20.08
C ASP A 150 -15.60 -11.14 -21.43
N GLN A 151 -14.43 -11.75 -21.64
CA GLN A 151 -14.12 -12.51 -22.86
C GLN A 151 -15.10 -13.68 -23.10
N ALA A 152 -15.58 -14.32 -22.02
CA ALA A 152 -16.58 -15.38 -22.07
C ALA A 152 -18.04 -14.91 -21.96
N GLN A 153 -18.29 -13.58 -21.89
CA GLN A 153 -19.60 -12.97 -21.63
C GLN A 153 -20.35 -13.57 -20.41
N ALA A 154 -19.60 -14.02 -19.40
CA ALA A 154 -20.08 -14.91 -18.36
C ALA A 154 -20.40 -14.21 -17.01
N ARG A 155 -20.19 -12.89 -16.89
CA ARG A 155 -20.42 -12.14 -15.63
C ARG A 155 -21.77 -12.46 -14.96
N ALA A 156 -22.85 -12.54 -15.73
CA ALA A 156 -24.21 -12.71 -15.20
C ALA A 156 -24.47 -14.07 -14.48
N ARG A 157 -23.63 -15.09 -14.70
CA ARG A 157 -23.79 -16.44 -14.12
C ARG A 157 -22.69 -16.84 -13.14
N VAL A 158 -21.73 -15.95 -12.89
CA VAL A 158 -20.60 -16.21 -11.99
C VAL A 158 -20.63 -15.24 -10.81
N THR A 159 -20.59 -15.78 -9.60
CA THR A 159 -20.36 -14.99 -8.38
C THR A 159 -18.88 -15.06 -8.00
N ILE A 160 -18.30 -13.94 -7.59
CA ILE A 160 -16.93 -13.85 -7.08
C ILE A 160 -17.00 -13.68 -5.56
N GLU A 161 -16.24 -14.49 -4.84
CA GLU A 161 -15.94 -14.35 -3.42
C GLU A 161 -14.44 -14.02 -3.29
N PRO A 162 -14.05 -12.79 -2.91
CA PRO A 162 -12.64 -12.45 -2.70
C PRO A 162 -12.06 -13.27 -1.54
N LEU A 163 -11.08 -14.12 -1.85
CA LEU A 163 -10.37 -14.97 -0.88
C LEU A 163 -9.32 -14.14 -0.14
N VAL A 164 -9.78 -13.29 0.78
CA VAL A 164 -8.93 -12.42 1.60
C VAL A 164 -8.13 -13.25 2.60
N ALA A 165 -6.95 -13.69 2.19
CA ALA A 165 -5.99 -14.32 3.10
C ALA A 165 -5.49 -13.34 4.17
N PRO A 166 -5.22 -13.79 5.40
CA PRO A 166 -4.35 -13.06 6.31
C PRO A 166 -2.96 -12.94 5.67
N VAL A 167 -2.40 -11.74 5.58
CA VAL A 167 -0.99 -11.57 5.22
C VAL A 167 -0.16 -12.24 6.33
N PRO A 168 0.71 -13.22 6.03
CA PRO A 168 1.52 -13.88 7.06
C PRO A 168 2.37 -12.87 7.82
N ALA A 169 2.39 -12.98 9.15
CA ALA A 169 3.29 -12.19 9.98
C ALA A 169 4.50 -13.07 10.35
N PRO A 170 5.73 -12.71 9.97
CA PRO A 170 6.90 -13.34 10.56
C PRO A 170 6.95 -12.93 12.05
N THR A 171 7.23 -13.90 12.93
CA THR A 171 7.27 -13.70 14.39
C THR A 171 8.50 -12.90 14.87
N ALA A 172 9.45 -12.66 13.98
CA ALA A 172 10.65 -11.84 14.17
C ALA A 172 10.95 -11.05 12.88
N PRO A 173 11.84 -10.05 12.91
CA PRO A 173 12.30 -9.37 11.70
C PRO A 173 12.92 -10.35 10.69
N LEU A 174 12.48 -10.27 9.44
CA LEU A 174 12.95 -11.05 8.31
C LEU A 174 14.09 -10.30 7.59
N THR A 175 15.19 -11.00 7.31
CA THR A 175 16.21 -10.51 6.36
C THR A 175 15.77 -10.89 4.94
N LEU A 176 15.52 -9.90 4.09
CA LEU A 176 15.11 -10.10 2.69
C LEU A 176 16.32 -10.31 1.77
N ALA A 177 17.44 -9.63 2.08
CA ALA A 177 18.74 -9.77 1.46
C ALA A 177 19.81 -9.15 2.40
N PRO A 178 21.12 -9.25 2.12
CA PRO A 178 22.12 -8.42 2.80
C PRO A 178 21.71 -6.95 2.80
N GLY A 179 21.87 -6.27 3.94
CA GLY A 179 21.45 -4.88 4.12
C GLY A 179 19.95 -4.61 4.23
N VAL A 180 19.07 -5.55 3.85
CA VAL A 180 17.62 -5.32 3.75
C VAL A 180 16.87 -6.16 4.78
N ARG A 181 16.33 -5.51 5.82
CA ARG A 181 15.51 -6.12 6.88
C ARG A 181 14.08 -5.62 6.83
N TYR A 182 13.12 -6.46 7.22
CA TYR A 182 11.70 -6.15 7.23
C TYR A 182 11.02 -6.69 8.50
N TRP A 183 10.11 -5.93 9.09
CA TRP A 183 9.24 -6.40 10.17
C TRP A 183 7.86 -5.76 10.12
N ARG A 184 6.95 -6.33 10.92
CA ARG A 184 5.61 -5.80 11.16
C ARG A 184 5.49 -5.31 12.59
N GLN A 185 4.69 -4.28 12.80
CA GLN A 185 4.41 -3.74 14.13
C GLN A 185 2.92 -3.43 14.23
N ALA A 186 2.22 -4.17 15.08
CA ALA A 186 0.84 -3.89 15.43
C ALA A 186 0.80 -2.82 16.53
N ILE A 187 0.05 -1.75 16.30
CA ILE A 187 -0.28 -0.74 17.31
C ILE A 187 -1.73 -1.00 17.73
N GLY A 188 -1.92 -1.37 19.00
CA GLY A 188 -3.24 -1.65 19.57
C GLY A 188 -3.99 -0.40 19.99
N GLY A 189 -5.28 -0.56 20.26
CA GLY A 189 -6.19 0.51 20.71
C GLY A 189 -7.57 0.39 20.06
N ALA A 190 -8.42 1.39 20.27
CA ALA A 190 -9.77 1.44 19.67
C ALA A 190 -9.76 1.60 18.14
N GLN A 191 -8.64 2.07 17.57
CA GLN A 191 -8.37 2.12 16.14
C GLN A 191 -7.00 1.46 15.93
N PRO A 192 -6.93 0.12 15.76
CA PRO A 192 -5.66 -0.58 15.59
C PRO A 192 -4.98 -0.16 14.29
N VAL A 193 -3.65 -0.25 14.24
CA VAL A 193 -2.86 -0.02 13.03
C VAL A 193 -1.84 -1.13 12.83
N MET A 194 -1.71 -1.62 11.59
CA MET A 194 -0.64 -2.50 11.18
C MET A 194 0.41 -1.71 10.38
N LEU A 195 1.62 -1.61 10.92
CA LEU A 195 2.78 -1.06 10.25
C LEU A 195 3.62 -2.16 9.61
N HIS A 196 4.17 -1.84 8.45
CA HIS A 196 5.08 -2.65 7.65
C HIS A 196 6.33 -1.81 7.40
N ILE A 197 7.44 -2.18 8.03
CA ILE A 197 8.66 -1.37 8.05
C ILE A 197 9.79 -2.20 7.44
N ALA A 198 10.39 -1.70 6.36
CA ALA A 198 11.66 -2.18 5.88
C ALA A 198 12.76 -1.17 6.22
N GLN A 199 13.92 -1.67 6.65
CA GLN A 199 15.15 -0.93 6.87
C GLN A 199 16.19 -1.40 5.87
N ILE A 200 16.86 -0.43 5.24
CA ILE A 200 17.82 -0.62 4.16
C ILE A 200 19.13 0.07 4.56
N ASP A 201 20.18 -0.73 4.74
CA ASP A 201 21.56 -0.24 4.92
C ASP A 201 22.17 0.09 3.55
N LEU A 202 22.21 1.38 3.24
CA LEU A 202 22.72 1.95 1.99
C LEU A 202 24.26 1.83 1.85
N THR A 203 24.97 1.38 2.88
CA THR A 203 26.42 1.09 2.80
C THR A 203 26.72 -0.34 2.33
N THR A 204 25.68 -1.18 2.17
CA THR A 204 25.80 -2.57 1.73
C THR A 204 26.39 -2.66 0.31
N PRO A 205 27.51 -3.38 0.11
CA PRO A 205 28.09 -3.59 -1.21
C PRO A 205 27.10 -4.18 -2.21
N GLY A 206 27.07 -3.65 -3.43
CA GLY A 206 26.14 -4.07 -4.49
C GLY A 206 24.69 -3.59 -4.33
N LEU A 207 24.34 -2.89 -3.24
CA LEU A 207 22.99 -2.34 -3.06
C LEU A 207 22.77 -1.11 -3.94
N GLN A 208 21.67 -1.08 -4.67
CA GLN A 208 21.24 0.04 -5.51
C GLN A 208 19.77 0.38 -5.25
N LEU A 209 19.50 1.66 -5.01
CA LEU A 209 18.16 2.23 -5.19
C LEU A 209 17.86 2.43 -6.68
N VAL A 210 16.65 2.06 -7.09
CA VAL A 210 16.20 1.99 -8.50
C VAL A 210 14.78 2.55 -8.61
N GLY A 211 14.51 3.43 -9.57
CA GLY A 211 13.17 3.95 -9.87
C GLY A 211 12.49 3.15 -10.98
N THR A 212 11.19 3.37 -11.16
CA THR A 212 10.48 2.89 -12.36
C THR A 212 10.93 3.72 -13.56
N PRO A 213 11.49 3.10 -14.62
CA PRO A 213 11.83 3.83 -15.84
C PRO A 213 10.56 4.25 -16.58
N GLY A 214 10.57 5.46 -17.15
CA GLY A 214 9.50 5.98 -17.98
C GLY A 214 9.23 5.13 -19.23
N ASP A 215 7.95 4.96 -19.54
CA ASP A 215 7.44 4.35 -20.77
C ASP A 215 6.28 5.18 -21.30
N ARG A 216 6.52 5.86 -22.43
CA ARG A 216 5.57 6.76 -23.10
C ARG A 216 4.76 6.08 -24.20
N SER A 217 4.87 4.75 -24.35
CA SER A 217 4.20 4.00 -25.43
C SER A 217 2.67 3.89 -25.28
N ASP A 218 2.09 4.42 -24.21
CA ASP A 218 0.64 4.49 -23.97
C ASP A 218 0.12 5.93 -23.77
N GLY A 219 0.91 6.95 -24.17
CA GLY A 219 0.54 8.36 -24.09
C GLY A 219 0.72 9.03 -22.72
N GLY A 220 0.94 8.25 -21.66
CA GLY A 220 1.43 8.75 -20.36
C GLY A 220 2.94 8.97 -20.33
N GLU A 221 3.47 9.12 -19.11
CA GLU A 221 4.92 9.10 -18.83
C GLU A 221 5.41 7.71 -18.40
N PHE A 222 4.49 6.91 -17.84
CA PHE A 222 4.68 5.54 -17.37
C PHE A 222 3.48 4.67 -17.80
N ARG A 223 3.66 3.35 -17.75
CA ARG A 223 2.54 2.39 -17.72
C ARG A 223 2.20 2.03 -16.28
N ALA A 224 0.95 2.18 -15.91
CA ALA A 224 0.46 1.89 -14.57
C ALA A 224 0.68 0.41 -14.21
N THR A 225 1.49 0.17 -13.18
CA THR A 225 2.05 -1.16 -12.91
C THR A 225 1.90 -1.48 -11.41
N PRO A 226 1.49 -2.71 -11.02
CA PRO A 226 1.53 -3.14 -9.63
C PRO A 226 2.96 -3.16 -9.09
N THR A 227 3.17 -2.75 -7.83
CA THR A 227 4.48 -2.80 -7.16
C THR A 227 5.03 -4.24 -7.08
N THR A 228 4.16 -5.26 -6.93
CA THR A 228 4.58 -6.66 -7.03
C THR A 228 5.08 -7.05 -8.43
N ALA A 229 4.58 -6.44 -9.50
CA ALA A 229 5.10 -6.65 -10.85
C ALA A 229 6.47 -5.97 -11.03
N PHE A 230 6.62 -4.73 -10.57
CA PHE A 230 7.91 -4.02 -10.59
C PHE A 230 9.02 -4.81 -9.85
N VAL A 231 8.73 -5.40 -8.68
CA VAL A 231 9.69 -6.27 -7.96
C VAL A 231 10.02 -7.56 -8.74
N ARG A 232 9.01 -8.16 -9.38
CA ARG A 232 9.14 -9.42 -10.11
C ARG A 232 9.96 -9.27 -11.38
N ASP A 233 9.60 -8.27 -12.19
CA ASP A 233 10.08 -8.11 -13.56
C ASP A 233 11.34 -7.23 -13.61
N GLY A 234 11.52 -6.32 -12.65
CA GLY A 234 12.78 -5.59 -12.42
C GLY A 234 13.85 -6.37 -11.63
N ALA A 235 13.59 -7.64 -11.30
CA ALA A 235 14.45 -8.54 -10.50
C ALA A 235 14.92 -7.92 -9.17
N LEU A 236 14.01 -7.29 -8.43
CA LEU A 236 14.32 -6.58 -7.18
C LEU A 236 14.18 -7.48 -5.94
N THR A 237 14.73 -6.98 -4.83
CA THR A 237 14.54 -7.53 -3.47
C THR A 237 13.26 -6.99 -2.84
N LEU A 238 13.04 -5.68 -2.96
CA LEU A 238 12.02 -4.90 -2.26
C LEU A 238 11.61 -3.71 -3.14
N ALA A 239 10.36 -3.27 -3.08
CA ALA A 239 9.93 -1.95 -3.54
C ALA A 239 8.71 -1.42 -2.77
N ILE A 240 8.55 -0.10 -2.80
CA ILE A 240 7.38 0.64 -2.32
C ILE A 240 6.76 1.44 -3.47
N ASN A 241 5.45 1.65 -3.49
CA ASN A 241 4.82 2.61 -4.40
C ASN A 241 5.35 4.03 -4.13
N ALA A 242 5.48 4.85 -5.18
CA ALA A 242 6.09 6.17 -5.08
C ALA A 242 5.09 7.33 -5.18
N ASP A 243 4.94 7.95 -6.33
CA ASP A 243 4.33 9.26 -6.49
C ASP A 243 2.81 9.20 -6.74
N TYR A 244 2.15 10.35 -6.61
CA TYR A 244 0.79 10.57 -7.11
C TYR A 244 0.78 10.60 -8.64
N PHE A 245 -0.37 10.32 -9.25
CA PHE A 245 -0.47 10.23 -10.71
C PHE A 245 -1.88 10.51 -11.23
N LEU A 246 -1.93 10.85 -12.53
CA LEU A 246 -3.16 11.08 -13.30
C LEU A 246 -3.07 10.39 -14.68
N PRO A 247 -4.20 10.01 -15.30
CA PRO A 247 -5.56 10.05 -14.76
C PRO A 247 -5.76 9.04 -13.63
N PHE A 248 -6.61 9.38 -12.67
CA PHE A 248 -6.96 8.50 -11.56
C PHE A 248 -8.46 8.55 -11.25
N ASP A 249 -9.07 7.37 -11.12
CA ASP A 249 -10.40 7.16 -10.53
C ASP A 249 -10.38 5.91 -9.64
N GLY A 250 -10.88 6.04 -8.41
CA GLY A 250 -10.82 4.96 -7.42
C GLY A 250 -11.61 3.70 -7.79
N GLY A 251 -12.71 3.86 -8.53
CA GLY A 251 -13.64 2.80 -8.95
C GLY A 251 -14.23 1.93 -7.82
N HIS A 252 -15.08 0.99 -8.23
CA HIS A 252 -15.72 -0.03 -7.37
C HIS A 252 -15.82 -1.33 -8.18
N LEU A 253 -15.50 -2.49 -7.56
CA LEU A 253 -15.28 -3.78 -8.26
C LEU A 253 -16.34 -4.13 -9.34
N LEU A 254 -17.61 -3.84 -9.06
CA LEU A 254 -18.74 -4.27 -9.89
C LEU A 254 -19.45 -3.11 -10.60
N ASP A 255 -19.47 -1.92 -9.98
CA ASP A 255 -20.40 -0.84 -10.34
C ASP A 255 -19.73 0.34 -11.06
N LYS A 256 -18.40 0.47 -10.98
CA LYS A 256 -17.68 1.59 -11.61
C LYS A 256 -16.23 1.19 -11.98
N PRO A 257 -15.81 1.27 -13.25
CA PRO A 257 -14.42 1.01 -13.61
C PRO A 257 -13.48 1.99 -12.87
N PHE A 258 -12.34 1.47 -12.43
CA PHE A 258 -11.24 2.27 -11.89
C PHE A 258 -10.30 2.69 -13.03
N VAL A 259 -9.54 3.75 -12.82
CA VAL A 259 -8.49 4.22 -13.73
C VAL A 259 -7.25 4.53 -12.89
N PRO A 260 -6.04 4.11 -13.29
CA PRO A 260 -5.71 3.27 -14.43
C PRO A 260 -5.95 1.78 -14.16
N ALA A 261 -6.24 1.02 -15.21
CA ALA A 261 -6.01 -0.43 -15.24
C ALA A 261 -4.52 -0.73 -15.50
N ALA A 262 -4.08 -1.95 -15.18
CA ALA A 262 -2.68 -2.34 -15.38
C ALA A 262 -2.26 -2.22 -16.85
N GLY A 263 -1.08 -1.64 -17.09
CA GLY A 263 -0.53 -1.37 -18.40
C GLY A 263 -0.95 -0.04 -19.04
N GLN A 264 -1.99 0.65 -18.55
CA GLN A 264 -2.46 1.92 -19.13
C GLN A 264 -1.52 3.10 -18.86
N GLY A 265 -1.48 4.06 -19.78
CA GLY A 265 -0.70 5.28 -19.66
C GLY A 265 -1.11 6.18 -18.49
N VAL A 266 -0.12 6.58 -17.69
CA VAL A 266 -0.26 7.53 -16.58
C VAL A 266 0.93 8.48 -16.49
N THR A 267 0.68 9.65 -15.94
CA THR A 267 1.62 10.75 -15.71
C THR A 267 1.82 10.92 -14.21
N ALA A 268 3.07 10.99 -13.75
CA ALA A 268 3.37 11.29 -12.35
C ALA A 268 3.14 12.78 -12.07
N GLU A 269 2.71 13.14 -10.86
CA GLU A 269 2.48 14.55 -10.50
C GLU A 269 3.79 15.28 -10.15
N GLY A 270 4.73 14.56 -9.54
CA GLY A 270 6.02 15.00 -9.04
C GLY A 270 7.20 14.59 -9.93
N LEU A 271 8.38 14.55 -9.32
CA LEU A 271 9.65 14.39 -10.04
C LEU A 271 9.98 12.90 -10.19
N ALA A 272 10.25 12.44 -11.40
CA ALA A 272 10.78 11.12 -11.63
C ALA A 272 12.07 11.22 -12.45
N ILE A 273 13.18 10.73 -11.88
CA ILE A 273 14.46 10.59 -12.57
C ILE A 273 14.91 9.14 -12.35
N GLU A 274 15.26 8.41 -13.41
CA GLU A 274 15.88 7.08 -13.34
C GLU A 274 17.07 7.01 -14.31
N ALA A 275 18.16 6.36 -13.91
CA ALA A 275 19.44 6.32 -14.64
C ALA A 275 19.95 7.72 -15.11
N GLY A 276 19.62 8.79 -14.39
CA GLY A 276 19.96 10.18 -14.72
C GLY A 276 19.06 10.85 -15.78
N ARG A 277 18.06 10.15 -16.31
CA ARG A 277 17.06 10.68 -17.24
C ARG A 277 15.83 11.14 -16.48
N THR A 278 15.43 12.40 -16.66
CA THR A 278 14.15 12.91 -16.13
C THR A 278 13.00 12.33 -16.93
N ASP A 279 12.28 11.38 -16.33
CA ASP A 279 11.09 10.74 -16.91
C ASP A 279 9.80 11.49 -16.59
N SER A 280 9.75 12.21 -15.46
CA SER A 280 8.70 13.20 -15.15
C SER A 280 9.31 14.43 -14.47
N ALA A 281 8.78 15.62 -14.79
CA ALA A 281 9.37 16.91 -14.44
C ALA A 281 8.68 17.66 -13.28
N ALA A 282 7.79 17.01 -12.52
CA ALA A 282 6.98 17.62 -11.45
C ALA A 282 6.08 18.78 -11.93
N ALA A 283 5.21 18.49 -12.89
CA ALA A 283 4.34 19.50 -13.53
C ALA A 283 3.05 19.83 -12.75
N THR A 284 2.86 19.28 -11.54
CA THR A 284 1.65 19.55 -10.73
C THR A 284 1.64 20.94 -10.07
N SER A 285 0.43 21.40 -9.73
CA SER A 285 0.18 22.55 -8.86
C SER A 285 -0.28 22.16 -7.45
N ASP A 286 -0.32 20.87 -7.09
CA ASP A 286 -0.71 20.44 -5.75
C ASP A 286 0.42 20.71 -4.72
N PRO A 287 0.19 21.56 -3.70
CA PRO A 287 1.22 21.92 -2.72
C PRO A 287 1.65 20.75 -1.79
N ARG A 288 0.98 19.59 -1.85
CA ARG A 288 1.47 18.35 -1.24
C ARG A 288 2.76 17.85 -1.88
N VAL A 289 2.97 18.08 -3.17
CA VAL A 289 4.17 17.62 -3.90
C VAL A 289 5.29 18.65 -3.73
N ASN A 290 5.96 18.59 -2.58
CA ASN A 290 6.87 19.65 -2.12
C ASN A 290 8.27 19.17 -1.70
N ALA A 291 8.62 17.92 -2.01
CA ALA A 291 9.91 17.33 -1.70
C ALA A 291 10.27 16.14 -2.60
N ALA A 292 11.54 15.74 -2.58
CA ALA A 292 12.03 14.56 -3.29
C ALA A 292 13.08 13.77 -2.51
N LEU A 293 13.07 12.44 -2.68
CA LEU A 293 14.23 11.59 -2.42
C LEU A 293 15.10 11.59 -3.67
N CYS A 294 16.40 11.80 -3.49
CA CYS A 294 17.36 12.01 -4.56
C CYS A 294 18.62 11.19 -4.32
N VAL A 295 19.20 10.62 -5.37
CA VAL A 295 20.48 9.91 -5.29
C VAL A 295 21.47 10.50 -6.30
N SER A 296 22.68 10.80 -5.84
CA SER A 296 23.75 11.34 -6.68
C SER A 296 24.40 10.26 -7.57
N GLN A 297 25.26 10.68 -8.52
CA GLN A 297 26.13 9.78 -9.30
C GLN A 297 27.19 9.02 -8.46
N ARG A 298 27.20 9.20 -7.13
CA ARG A 298 28.08 8.51 -6.17
C ARG A 298 27.26 7.85 -5.05
N ASP A 299 26.04 7.44 -5.37
CA ASP A 299 25.06 6.75 -4.51
C ASP A 299 24.65 7.42 -3.18
N ALA A 300 25.23 8.57 -2.83
CA ALA A 300 24.80 9.37 -1.70
C ALA A 300 23.32 9.78 -1.87
N VAL A 301 22.48 9.30 -0.96
CA VAL A 301 21.03 9.54 -0.89
C VAL A 301 20.75 10.79 -0.06
N ARG A 302 19.75 11.59 -0.45
CA ARG A 302 19.24 12.74 0.31
C ARG A 302 17.73 12.83 0.16
N ILE A 303 17.06 13.41 1.16
CA ILE A 303 15.70 13.92 1.05
C ILE A 303 15.79 15.46 1.08
N VAL A 304 15.15 16.13 0.11
CA VAL A 304 15.22 17.59 -0.06
C VAL A 304 13.83 18.19 -0.23
N ARG A 305 13.67 19.48 0.11
CA ARG A 305 12.49 20.28 -0.24
C ARG A 305 12.58 20.70 -1.71
N GLY A 306 11.47 20.58 -2.44
CA GLY A 306 11.43 20.79 -3.89
C GLY A 306 12.11 19.65 -4.68
N SER A 307 12.68 20.00 -5.83
CA SER A 307 13.25 19.06 -6.79
C SER A 307 14.69 18.63 -6.48
N CYS A 308 15.11 17.49 -7.06
CA CYS A 308 16.47 17.00 -6.92
C CYS A 308 17.53 17.90 -7.57
N PRO A 309 18.77 17.93 -7.04
CA PRO A 309 19.89 18.62 -7.68
C PRO A 309 20.17 18.11 -9.11
N ALA A 310 20.61 19.01 -9.98
CA ALA A 310 21.01 18.66 -11.34
C ALA A 310 22.09 17.56 -11.35
N GLY A 311 21.94 16.59 -12.25
CA GLY A 311 22.83 15.42 -12.33
C GLY A 311 22.56 14.32 -11.30
N SER A 312 21.47 14.37 -10.53
CA SER A 312 21.02 13.21 -9.74
C SER A 312 20.74 12.01 -10.65
N ARG A 313 21.10 10.79 -10.23
CA ARG A 313 20.88 9.55 -10.99
C ARG A 313 19.48 8.96 -10.78
N LEU A 314 18.91 9.20 -9.60
CA LEU A 314 17.58 8.77 -9.18
C LEU A 314 16.89 9.95 -8.49
N GLY A 315 15.60 10.10 -8.74
CA GLY A 315 14.76 11.14 -8.14
C GLY A 315 13.33 10.66 -8.03
N VAL A 316 12.77 10.74 -6.83
CA VAL A 316 11.37 10.44 -6.51
C VAL A 316 10.82 11.64 -5.74
N GLY A 317 10.20 12.55 -6.47
CA GLY A 317 9.39 13.65 -5.93
C GLY A 317 8.03 13.14 -5.51
N ALA A 318 7.53 13.65 -4.39
CA ALA A 318 6.23 13.32 -3.80
C ALA A 318 5.94 14.34 -2.67
N GLY A 319 5.13 13.94 -1.69
CA GLY A 319 5.07 14.61 -0.41
C GLY A 319 3.71 14.44 0.29
N PRO A 320 3.44 15.22 1.34
CA PRO A 320 4.29 16.29 1.87
C PRO A 320 5.59 15.80 2.52
N LEU A 321 6.58 16.68 2.59
CA LEU A 321 7.73 16.54 3.47
C LEU A 321 7.26 16.47 4.93
N LEU A 322 7.70 15.44 5.66
CA LEU A 322 7.32 15.18 7.05
C LEU A 322 8.39 15.68 8.01
N LEU A 323 9.65 15.30 7.75
CA LEU A 323 10.83 15.69 8.52
C LEU A 323 11.89 16.30 7.59
N LEU A 324 12.59 17.32 8.07
CA LEU A 324 13.86 17.81 7.51
C LEU A 324 14.74 18.32 8.67
N ASP A 325 16.04 18.03 8.62
CA ASP A 325 17.02 18.37 9.66
C ASP A 325 16.60 17.98 11.09
N GLY A 326 15.85 16.88 11.22
CA GLY A 326 15.30 16.35 12.48
C GLY A 326 14.11 17.13 13.02
N LYS A 327 13.43 17.94 12.18
CA LYS A 327 12.30 18.79 12.58
C LYS A 327 11.07 18.48 11.73
N ARG A 328 9.92 18.35 12.39
CA ARG A 328 8.60 18.32 11.73
C ARG A 328 8.41 19.55 10.85
N GLN A 329 7.91 19.34 9.64
CA GLN A 329 7.61 20.42 8.71
C GLN A 329 6.18 20.96 8.90
N PRO A 330 5.90 22.20 8.47
CA PRO A 330 4.54 22.75 8.46
C PRO A 330 3.57 21.91 7.62
N ARG A 331 2.30 21.82 8.05
CA ARG A 331 1.21 21.24 7.24
C ARG A 331 0.59 22.30 6.34
N GLU A 332 0.19 21.90 5.14
CA GLU A 332 -0.69 22.72 4.29
C GLU A 332 -2.10 22.76 4.90
N ALA A 333 -2.43 23.86 5.58
CA ALA A 333 -3.70 24.00 6.31
C ALA A 333 -4.94 23.86 5.40
N SER A 334 -4.82 24.24 4.12
CA SER A 334 -5.82 24.04 3.06
C SER A 334 -6.13 22.56 2.76
N ARG A 335 -5.32 21.63 3.27
CA ARG A 335 -5.43 20.18 3.10
C ARG A 335 -5.63 19.43 4.42
N ALA A 336 -6.05 20.08 5.51
CA ALA A 336 -6.16 19.49 6.86
C ALA A 336 -6.76 18.06 6.88
N ALA A 337 -7.89 17.82 6.20
CA ALA A 337 -8.51 16.50 6.11
C ALA A 337 -7.61 15.37 5.57
N TYR A 338 -6.64 15.70 4.68
CA TYR A 338 -5.65 14.75 4.17
C TYR A 338 -4.53 14.44 5.18
N TYR A 339 -4.20 15.39 6.07
CA TYR A 339 -3.21 15.17 7.14
C TYR A 339 -3.82 14.45 8.35
N ASP A 340 -5.01 14.89 8.75
CA ASP A 340 -5.59 14.58 10.07
C ASP A 340 -6.52 13.36 10.04
N GLY A 341 -6.90 12.88 8.85
CA GLY A 341 -7.63 11.63 8.66
C GLY A 341 -6.73 10.38 8.78
N PRO A 342 -7.17 9.30 9.45
CA PRO A 342 -6.47 8.02 9.43
C PRO A 342 -6.64 7.35 8.06
N GLU A 343 -5.54 7.11 7.37
CA GLU A 343 -5.52 6.55 6.02
C GLU A 343 -4.42 5.50 5.88
N PRO A 344 -4.48 4.58 4.89
CA PRO A 344 -3.31 3.87 4.44
C PRO A 344 -2.26 4.88 3.94
N ARG A 345 -1.00 4.68 4.31
CA ARG A 345 0.10 5.59 3.95
C ARG A 345 1.29 4.79 3.45
N SER A 346 2.01 5.35 2.49
CA SER A 346 3.39 4.98 2.15
C SER A 346 4.30 6.17 2.43
N ALA A 347 5.53 5.92 2.88
CA ALA A 347 6.52 6.97 3.12
C ALA A 347 7.94 6.40 3.16
N VAL A 348 8.92 7.29 2.99
CA VAL A 348 10.34 6.96 3.20
C VAL A 348 11.02 7.97 4.12
N GLY A 349 11.94 7.47 4.94
CA GLY A 349 12.75 8.26 5.87
C GLY A 349 14.22 7.90 5.76
N LEU A 350 15.09 8.89 5.96
CA LEU A 350 16.55 8.76 5.86
C LEU A 350 17.17 9.24 7.17
N ASP A 351 18.18 8.54 7.67
CA ASP A 351 18.92 8.92 8.88
C ASP A 351 19.82 10.15 8.66
N ARG A 352 20.53 10.61 9.70
CA ARG A 352 21.41 11.79 9.62
C ARG A 352 22.65 11.56 8.75
N SER A 353 23.18 10.34 8.71
CA SER A 353 24.37 10.00 7.91
C SER A 353 24.06 9.75 6.43
N GLY A 354 22.81 9.42 6.10
CA GLY A 354 22.43 9.00 4.75
C GLY A 354 22.79 7.54 4.46
N HIS A 355 23.02 6.74 5.51
CA HIS A 355 23.39 5.33 5.44
C HIS A 355 22.20 4.41 5.71
N THR A 356 21.15 4.87 6.39
CA THR A 356 19.94 4.07 6.65
C THR A 356 18.71 4.72 6.03
N LEU A 357 18.09 4.02 5.09
CA LEU A 357 16.77 4.34 4.54
C LEU A 357 15.72 3.41 5.20
N TRP A 358 14.57 3.96 5.54
CA TRP A 358 13.37 3.20 5.90
C TRP A 358 12.30 3.38 4.83
N MET A 359 11.68 2.27 4.43
CA MET A 359 10.42 2.25 3.69
C MET A 359 9.31 1.82 4.65
N VAL A 360 8.29 2.67 4.83
CA VAL A 360 7.20 2.43 5.79
C VAL A 360 5.87 2.46 5.07
N VAL A 361 5.07 1.40 5.28
CA VAL A 361 3.66 1.35 4.88
C VAL A 361 2.80 1.12 6.11
N ALA A 362 1.74 1.93 6.25
CA ALA A 362 0.64 1.68 7.17
C ALA A 362 -0.55 1.14 6.37
N ASP A 363 -1.05 -0.05 6.71
CA ASP A 363 -2.35 -0.51 6.20
C ASP A 363 -3.46 0.39 6.76
N GLY A 364 -4.59 0.49 6.07
CA GLY A 364 -5.74 1.29 6.53
C GLY A 364 -7.05 0.94 5.83
N ARG A 365 -8.13 1.63 6.22
CA ARG A 365 -9.52 1.40 5.73
C ARG A 365 -10.03 -0.03 5.96
N GLN A 366 -9.52 -0.72 6.98
CA GLN A 366 -9.77 -2.15 7.23
C GLN A 366 -10.26 -2.36 8.67
N PRO A 367 -11.58 -2.28 8.93
CA PRO A 367 -12.16 -2.42 10.26
C PRO A 367 -11.68 -3.68 11.00
N GLY A 368 -11.35 -3.52 12.28
CA GLY A 368 -10.84 -4.60 13.13
C GLY A 368 -9.39 -5.06 12.85
N TYR A 369 -8.71 -4.54 11.82
CA TYR A 369 -7.33 -4.90 11.46
C TYR A 369 -6.39 -3.69 11.39
N SER A 370 -6.74 -2.68 10.59
CA SER A 370 -5.97 -1.44 10.48
C SER A 370 -6.85 -0.29 10.04
N ALA A 371 -6.99 0.73 10.89
CA ALA A 371 -7.72 1.96 10.58
C ALA A 371 -6.94 2.80 9.55
N GLY A 372 -5.63 2.94 9.75
CA GLY A 372 -4.74 3.84 9.02
C GLY A 372 -4.05 4.83 9.96
N MET A 373 -3.16 5.67 9.41
CA MET A 373 -2.47 6.72 10.14
C MET A 373 -2.79 8.11 9.60
N THR A 374 -2.82 9.07 10.54
CA THR A 374 -2.63 10.49 10.23
C THR A 374 -1.17 10.74 9.86
N LEU A 375 -0.87 11.83 9.14
CA LEU A 375 0.51 12.17 8.82
C LEU A 375 1.34 12.52 10.07
N ASP A 376 0.70 13.01 11.14
CA ASP A 376 1.34 13.18 12.46
C ASP A 376 1.82 11.85 13.06
N ALA A 377 0.97 10.83 13.05
CA ALA A 377 1.30 9.51 13.59
C ALA A 377 2.43 8.85 12.79
N LEU A 378 2.38 8.97 11.46
CA LEU A 378 3.44 8.50 10.57
C LEU A 378 4.76 9.26 10.79
N THR A 379 4.70 10.59 10.99
CA THR A 379 5.88 11.41 11.32
C THR A 379 6.50 10.96 12.65
N ALA A 380 5.68 10.67 13.66
CA ALA A 380 6.15 10.15 14.94
C ALA A 380 6.82 8.76 14.83
N VAL A 381 6.38 7.90 13.89
CA VAL A 381 7.07 6.64 13.58
C VAL A 381 8.48 6.91 13.02
N PHE A 382 8.63 7.87 12.11
CA PHE A 382 9.96 8.23 11.59
C PHE A 382 10.88 8.86 12.64
N GLU A 383 10.34 9.67 13.56
CA GLU A 383 11.08 10.18 14.71
C GLU A 383 11.56 9.04 15.62
N GLN A 384 10.71 8.03 15.89
CA GLN A 384 11.08 6.84 16.68
C GLN A 384 12.09 5.93 15.98
N LEU A 385 12.06 5.85 14.65
CA LEU A 385 13.06 5.12 13.86
C LEU A 385 14.42 5.84 13.81
N GLY A 386 14.48 7.14 14.15
CA GLY A 386 15.70 7.95 14.12
C GLY A 386 15.95 8.64 12.78
N ALA A 387 14.93 8.80 11.93
CA ALA A 387 15.04 9.52 10.67
C ALA A 387 15.31 11.01 10.90
N HIS A 388 16.23 11.56 10.11
CA HIS A 388 16.58 12.98 10.11
C HIS A 388 15.79 13.76 9.04
N ALA A 389 15.41 13.09 7.95
CA ALA A 389 14.48 13.61 6.95
C ALA A 389 13.49 12.50 6.53
N ALA A 390 12.28 12.87 6.13
CA ALA A 390 11.25 11.92 5.71
C ALA A 390 10.20 12.57 4.80
N ILE A 391 9.73 11.85 3.78
CA ILE A 391 8.65 12.26 2.87
C ILE A 391 7.52 11.24 2.87
N ASN A 392 6.29 11.75 2.80
CA ASN A 392 5.13 10.95 2.45
C ASN A 392 5.10 10.67 0.93
N LEU A 393 4.64 9.47 0.57
CA LEU A 393 4.43 8.96 -0.80
C LEU A 393 2.92 8.80 -1.05
N ASP A 394 2.49 8.39 -2.25
CA ASP A 394 1.06 8.17 -2.49
C ASP A 394 0.47 7.10 -1.55
N GLY A 395 -0.77 7.33 -1.11
CA GLY A 395 -1.41 6.59 -0.02
C GLY A 395 -2.70 5.88 -0.44
N GLY A 396 -3.57 5.63 0.53
CA GLY A 396 -4.87 5.01 0.28
C GLY A 396 -4.73 3.66 -0.42
N GLY A 397 -5.47 3.47 -1.51
CA GLY A 397 -5.44 2.23 -2.30
C GLY A 397 -4.11 1.95 -3.02
N SER A 398 -3.19 2.91 -3.12
CA SER A 398 -1.85 2.70 -3.71
C SER A 398 -0.87 2.05 -2.74
N SER A 399 -1.09 2.23 -1.42
CA SER A 399 -0.11 1.92 -0.37
C SER A 399 0.33 0.45 -0.38
N THR A 400 1.49 0.19 -0.98
CA THR A 400 2.00 -1.16 -1.21
C THR A 400 3.49 -1.23 -1.00
N LEU A 401 3.91 -2.13 -0.11
CA LEU A 401 5.28 -2.61 0.04
C LEU A 401 5.31 -4.04 -0.51
N ALA A 402 6.17 -4.34 -1.47
CA ALA A 402 6.30 -5.68 -2.06
C ALA A 402 7.75 -6.16 -2.01
N ALA A 403 7.96 -7.46 -1.86
CA ALA A 403 9.30 -8.03 -1.81
C ALA A 403 9.35 -9.46 -2.36
N ARG A 404 10.57 -9.91 -2.61
CA ARG A 404 10.88 -11.32 -2.79
C ARG A 404 11.10 -11.97 -1.43
N VAL A 405 10.34 -13.02 -1.14
CA VAL A 405 10.41 -13.81 0.10
C VAL A 405 10.33 -15.27 -0.30
N ASP A 406 11.27 -16.10 0.17
CA ASP A 406 11.39 -17.52 -0.19
C ASP A 406 11.49 -17.78 -1.72
N GLY A 407 11.97 -16.80 -2.48
CA GLY A 407 12.01 -16.80 -3.95
C GLY A 407 10.81 -16.17 -4.64
N ASP A 408 9.62 -16.26 -4.01
CA ASP A 408 8.35 -15.73 -4.51
C ASP A 408 8.17 -14.24 -4.26
N VAL A 409 7.57 -13.53 -5.22
CA VAL A 409 7.29 -12.09 -5.11
C VAL A 409 5.85 -11.85 -4.67
N ARG A 410 5.69 -11.20 -3.52
CA ARG A 410 4.41 -10.97 -2.84
C ARG A 410 4.33 -9.58 -2.22
N ALA A 411 3.12 -9.06 -2.03
CA ALA A 411 2.90 -7.90 -1.18
C ALA A 411 3.23 -8.27 0.29
N LEU A 412 3.91 -7.38 1.00
CA LEU A 412 4.27 -7.51 2.40
C LEU A 412 3.21 -6.95 3.35
N ASN A 413 2.41 -5.98 2.87
CA ASN A 413 1.26 -5.40 3.55
C ASN A 413 -0.07 -5.90 2.94
N ARG A 414 -1.21 -5.36 3.39
CA ARG A 414 -2.54 -5.68 2.83
C ARG A 414 -3.16 -4.45 2.14
N PRO A 415 -2.81 -4.18 0.86
CA PRO A 415 -3.43 -3.14 0.04
C PRO A 415 -4.96 -3.22 0.00
N ILE A 416 -5.63 -2.11 -0.33
CA ILE A 416 -7.08 -1.94 -0.16
C ILE A 416 -7.77 -1.36 -1.40
N HIS A 417 -7.27 -1.68 -2.60
CA HIS A 417 -7.79 -1.14 -3.84
C HIS A 417 -9.26 -1.55 -4.07
N THR A 418 -10.10 -0.63 -4.54
CA THR A 418 -11.58 -0.74 -4.62
C THR A 418 -12.28 -1.14 -3.31
N GLY A 419 -11.60 -1.06 -2.16
CA GLY A 419 -12.14 -1.50 -0.86
C GLY A 419 -11.92 -2.98 -0.54
N ILE A 420 -11.14 -3.72 -1.35
CA ILE A 420 -10.91 -5.17 -1.17
C ILE A 420 -9.54 -5.39 -0.53
N PRO A 421 -9.45 -5.94 0.69
CA PRO A 421 -8.17 -6.18 1.34
C PRO A 421 -7.35 -7.24 0.58
N GLY A 422 -6.09 -6.94 0.33
CA GLY A 422 -5.18 -7.72 -0.51
C GLY A 422 -5.20 -7.32 -2.00
N ARG A 423 -6.15 -6.50 -2.48
CA ARG A 423 -6.15 -6.03 -3.87
C ARG A 423 -5.18 -4.87 -4.02
N GLU A 424 -4.10 -5.10 -4.75
CA GLU A 424 -3.11 -4.10 -5.14
C GLU A 424 -3.69 -3.13 -6.20
N ARG A 425 -3.14 -1.92 -6.29
CA ARG A 425 -3.45 -0.95 -7.34
C ARG A 425 -2.28 -0.84 -8.33
N PRO A 426 -2.52 -0.75 -9.65
CA PRO A 426 -1.52 -0.30 -10.62
C PRO A 426 -1.20 1.19 -10.40
N VAL A 427 0.06 1.53 -10.14
CA VAL A 427 0.53 2.90 -9.88
C VAL A 427 1.53 3.35 -10.95
N ALA A 428 1.75 4.65 -11.12
CA ALA A 428 2.66 5.17 -12.15
C ALA A 428 4.12 4.77 -11.93
N ASN A 429 4.62 4.92 -10.71
CA ASN A 429 6.02 4.63 -10.38
C ASN A 429 6.19 4.07 -8.95
N GLN A 430 7.40 3.57 -8.71
CA GLN A 430 7.83 2.87 -7.51
C GLN A 430 9.28 3.27 -7.16
N LEU A 431 9.65 3.06 -5.90
CA LEU A 431 11.05 3.08 -5.45
C LEU A 431 11.45 1.68 -5.01
N GLY A 432 12.47 1.13 -5.67
CA GLY A 432 12.96 -0.23 -5.51
C GLY A 432 14.37 -0.35 -4.94
N VAL A 433 14.68 -1.54 -4.43
CA VAL A 433 16.00 -1.97 -3.97
C VAL A 433 16.44 -3.19 -4.75
N ARG A 434 17.57 -3.08 -5.44
CA ARG A 434 18.28 -4.19 -6.07
C ARG A 434 19.55 -4.47 -5.29
N ILE A 435 19.87 -5.74 -5.07
CA ILE A 435 21.22 -6.19 -4.72
C ILE A 435 21.82 -6.77 -6.00
N ALA A 436 22.89 -6.19 -6.51
CA ALA A 436 23.69 -6.82 -7.54
C ALA A 436 24.35 -8.09 -6.98
N PRO A 437 24.61 -9.13 -7.80
CA PRO A 437 25.52 -10.20 -7.40
C PRO A 437 26.85 -9.62 -6.90
N ALA A 438 27.48 -10.26 -5.92
CA ALA A 438 28.88 -10.00 -5.63
C ALA A 438 29.72 -10.67 -6.75
N ASP A 439 30.64 -9.91 -7.32
CA ASP A 439 31.64 -10.37 -8.30
C ASP A 439 32.72 -11.28 -7.66
#